data_AF-A0AAW6QB67-F1
#
_entry.id   AF-A0AAW6QB67-F1
#
_cell.length_a   1.000
_cell.length_b   1.000
_cell.length_c   1.000
_cell.angle_alpha   90.00
_cell.angle_beta   90.00
_cell.angle_gamma   90.00
#
_symmetry.space_group_name_H-M   'P 1'
#
loop_
_entity.id
_entity.type
_entity.pdbx_description
1 polymer ?
#
loop_
_entity_poly.entity_id
_entity_poly.type
_entity_poly.pdbx_seq_one_letter_code
_entity_poly.pdbx_strand_id
1 'polypeptide(L)'
;MALILNILNFVLGGFAVTLGWLIATIFSAVLIITLPYTRSCWEITKMSLIPFGNDIVHVKYLEPKSAAQNTLGSVLNLVWFILFGWWLCLAHIFVGIAQCLSVIGIPTGLAHFKLAPISLFPVGQRVVSKETAQLARQYAAEKEFELKRNA
;
A
#
# COMPACT_ATOMS: atom_id res chain seq x y z
N MET A 1 -15.35 -15.08 3.03
CA MET A 1 -15.75 -13.66 3.18
C MET A 1 -14.92 -12.70 2.34
N ALA A 2 -13.58 -12.75 2.38
CA ALA A 2 -12.71 -11.85 1.60
C ALA A 2 -12.98 -11.87 0.08
N LEU A 3 -13.26 -13.05 -0.50
CA LEU A 3 -13.58 -13.18 -1.93
C LEU A 3 -14.79 -12.33 -2.35
N ILE A 4 -15.88 -12.39 -1.59
CA ILE A 4 -17.12 -11.63 -1.89
C ILE A 4 -16.84 -10.13 -1.84
N LEU A 5 -16.09 -9.68 -0.83
CA LEU A 5 -15.73 -8.26 -0.69
C LEU A 5 -14.78 -7.80 -1.81
N ASN A 6 -13.86 -8.65 -2.27
CA ASN A 6 -12.97 -8.34 -3.39
C ASN A 6 -13.76 -8.24 -4.71
N ILE A 7 -14.74 -9.12 -4.93
CA ILE A 7 -15.65 -9.03 -6.08
C ILE A 7 -16.46 -7.74 -6.03
N LEU A 8 -17.02 -7.40 -4.86
CA LEU A 8 -17.77 -6.16 -4.66
C LEU A 8 -16.91 -4.92 -4.94
N ASN A 9 -15.71 -4.88 -4.37
CA ASN A 9 -14.74 -3.82 -4.63
C ASN A 9 -14.42 -3.70 -6.12
N PHE A 10 -14.17 -4.83 -6.79
CA PHE A 10 -13.86 -4.83 -8.23
C PHE A 10 -14.98 -4.18 -9.05
N VAL A 11 -16.23 -4.54 -8.79
CA VAL A 11 -17.40 -4.04 -9.55
C VAL A 11 -17.73 -2.58 -9.22
N LEU A 12 -17.61 -2.15 -7.96
CA LEU A 12 -18.07 -0.82 -7.52
C LEU A 12 -17.07 0.32 -7.75
N GLY A 13 -15.83 0.03 -8.17
CA GLY A 13 -14.85 1.07 -8.48
C GLY A 13 -13.39 0.63 -8.40
N GLY A 14 -13.11 -0.47 -7.72
CA GLY A 14 -11.79 -1.06 -7.60
C GLY A 14 -11.17 -1.45 -8.94
N PHE A 15 -11.96 -1.81 -9.95
CA PHE A 15 -11.44 -2.07 -11.30
C PHE A 15 -10.76 -0.84 -11.91
N ALA A 16 -11.40 0.33 -11.86
CA ALA A 16 -10.85 1.56 -12.44
C ALA A 16 -9.54 1.96 -11.75
N VAL A 17 -9.51 1.88 -10.42
CA VAL A 17 -8.31 2.18 -9.62
C VAL A 17 -7.19 1.17 -9.93
N THR A 18 -7.52 -0.12 -10.00
CA THR A 18 -6.55 -1.17 -10.33
C THR A 18 -5.94 -0.96 -11.71
N LEU A 19 -6.78 -0.61 -12.70
CA LEU A 19 -6.31 -0.33 -14.06
C LEU A 19 -5.41 0.90 -14.09
N GLY A 20 -5.77 1.98 -13.38
CA GLY A 20 -4.95 3.18 -13.27
C GLY A 20 -3.57 2.88 -12.68
N TRP A 21 -3.50 2.12 -11.59
CA TRP A 21 -2.22 1.74 -10.97
C TRP A 21 -1.43 0.72 -11.79
N LEU A 22 -2.12 -0.17 -12.53
CA LEU A 22 -1.47 -1.09 -13.46
C LEU A 22 -0.81 -0.33 -14.61
N ILE A 23 -1.52 0.65 -15.19
CA ILE A 23 -0.96 1.53 -16.23
C ILE A 23 0.21 2.32 -15.65
N ALA A 24 0.08 2.89 -14.45
CA ALA A 24 1.18 3.60 -13.78
C ALA A 24 2.39 2.67 -13.56
N THR A 25 2.16 1.40 -13.23
CA THR A 25 3.23 0.40 -13.09
C THR A 25 3.94 0.18 -14.42
N ILE A 26 3.21 -0.08 -15.49
CA ILE A 26 3.78 -0.30 -16.84
C ILE A 26 4.54 0.94 -17.30
N PHE A 27 3.92 2.12 -17.19
CA PHE A 27 4.53 3.39 -17.55
C PHE A 27 5.82 3.63 -16.76
N SER A 28 5.80 3.39 -15.44
CA SER A 28 6.99 3.53 -14.61
C SER A 28 8.09 2.53 -14.93
N ALA A 29 7.74 1.34 -15.43
CA ALA A 29 8.68 0.33 -15.88
C ALA A 29 9.35 0.70 -17.20
N VAL A 30 8.62 1.33 -18.12
CA VAL A 30 9.17 1.79 -19.40
C VAL A 30 10.05 3.02 -19.22
N LEU A 31 9.65 3.94 -18.34
CA LEU A 31 10.43 5.13 -18.04
C LEU A 31 11.57 4.79 -17.06
N ILE A 32 12.79 4.72 -17.59
CA ILE A 32 14.02 4.43 -16.81
C ILE A 32 14.14 5.32 -15.56
N ILE A 33 13.72 6.58 -15.65
CA ILE A 33 13.78 7.56 -14.56
C ILE A 33 12.88 7.16 -13.38
N THR A 34 11.73 6.55 -13.63
CA THR A 34 10.75 6.17 -12.60
C THR A 34 10.82 4.70 -12.20
N LEU A 35 11.77 3.94 -12.74
CA LEU A 35 12.00 2.53 -12.40
C LEU A 35 12.02 2.22 -10.89
N PRO A 36 12.59 3.07 -10.01
CA PRO A 36 12.58 2.81 -8.57
C PRO A 36 11.16 2.72 -7.98
N TYR A 37 10.17 3.38 -8.59
CA TYR A 37 8.78 3.41 -8.13
C TYR A 37 7.93 2.25 -8.68
N THR A 38 8.37 1.58 -9.74
CA THR A 38 7.64 0.47 -10.38
C THR A 38 7.18 -0.57 -9.38
N ARG A 39 8.07 -0.95 -8.45
CA ARG A 39 7.71 -1.95 -7.45
C ARG A 39 6.61 -1.46 -6.53
N SER A 40 6.61 -0.19 -6.17
CA SER A 40 5.60 0.38 -5.30
C SER A 40 4.26 0.53 -6.00
N CYS A 41 4.23 0.98 -7.26
CA CYS A 41 3.01 1.01 -8.07
C CYS A 41 2.38 -0.38 -8.17
N TRP A 42 3.20 -1.43 -8.36
CA TRP A 42 2.72 -2.81 -8.38
C TRP A 42 2.09 -3.26 -7.06
N GLU A 43 2.69 -2.90 -5.92
CA GLU A 43 2.12 -3.21 -4.60
C GLU A 43 0.76 -2.51 -4.41
N ILE A 44 0.63 -1.25 -4.86
CA ILE A 44 -0.64 -0.53 -4.81
C ILE A 44 -1.68 -1.18 -5.74
N THR A 45 -1.31 -1.61 -6.94
CA THR A 45 -2.18 -2.37 -7.86
C THR A 45 -2.73 -3.63 -7.20
N LYS A 46 -1.85 -4.43 -6.56
CA LYS A 46 -2.28 -5.64 -5.84
C LYS A 46 -3.25 -5.29 -4.71
N MET A 47 -2.95 -4.25 -3.94
CA MET A 47 -3.81 -3.82 -2.85
C MET A 47 -5.17 -3.33 -3.35
N SER A 48 -5.20 -2.65 -4.49
CA SER A 48 -6.44 -2.19 -5.13
C SER A 48 -7.29 -3.36 -5.65
N LEU A 49 -6.66 -4.38 -6.23
CA LEU A 49 -7.36 -5.53 -6.79
C LEU A 49 -7.94 -6.45 -5.70
N ILE A 50 -7.14 -6.73 -4.67
CA ILE A 50 -7.49 -7.64 -3.58
C ILE A 50 -7.21 -7.01 -2.20
N PRO A 51 -7.98 -5.96 -1.81
CA PRO A 51 -7.78 -5.24 -0.56
C PRO A 51 -8.22 -6.03 0.68
N PHE A 52 -9.05 -7.05 0.50
CA PHE A 52 -9.56 -7.89 1.58
C PHE A 52 -8.81 -9.22 1.63
N GLY A 53 -8.34 -9.57 2.82
CA GLY A 53 -7.44 -10.72 3.05
C GLY A 53 -5.96 -10.33 3.05
N ASN A 54 -5.63 -9.15 2.53
CA ASN A 54 -4.28 -8.60 2.54
C ASN A 54 -4.15 -7.38 3.44
N ASP A 55 -2.91 -7.12 3.84
CA ASP A 55 -2.51 -5.96 4.62
C ASP A 55 -1.17 -5.42 4.13
N ILE A 56 -0.90 -4.16 4.45
CA ILE A 56 0.33 -3.48 4.06
C ILE A 56 1.29 -3.50 5.25
N VAL A 57 2.50 -3.96 4.99
CA VAL A 57 3.58 -4.01 5.98
C VAL A 57 4.83 -3.36 5.38
N HIS A 58 5.53 -2.59 6.22
CA HIS A 58 6.81 -2.02 5.83
C HIS A 58 7.85 -3.13 5.71
N VAL A 59 8.62 -3.13 4.62
CA VAL A 59 9.59 -4.18 4.27
C VAL A 59 10.64 -4.43 5.37
N LYS A 60 10.92 -3.43 6.22
CA LYS A 60 11.80 -3.56 7.39
C LYS A 60 11.40 -4.73 8.33
N TYR A 61 10.12 -5.08 8.39
CA TYR A 61 9.64 -6.19 9.21
C TYR A 61 9.74 -7.56 8.51
N LEU A 62 9.93 -7.58 7.20
CA LEU A 62 10.01 -8.81 6.40
C LEU A 62 11.47 -9.16 6.07
N GLU A 63 12.26 -8.15 5.70
CA GLU A 63 13.62 -8.30 5.25
C GLU A 63 14.49 -7.20 5.87
N PRO A 64 15.56 -7.55 6.59
CA PRO A 64 16.50 -6.56 7.11
C PRO A 64 17.26 -5.92 5.93
N LYS A 65 17.05 -4.62 5.73
CA LYS A 65 17.75 -3.82 4.72
C LYS A 65 18.92 -3.05 5.31
N SER A 66 19.94 -2.79 4.49
CA SER A 66 21.08 -1.96 4.88
C SER A 66 20.63 -0.52 5.16
N ALA A 67 21.39 0.21 5.97
CA ALA A 67 21.13 1.62 6.27
C ALA A 67 21.02 2.48 4.99
N ALA A 68 21.91 2.24 4.02
CA ALA A 68 21.90 2.93 2.73
C ALA A 68 20.59 2.73 1.94
N GLN A 69 20.03 1.51 1.95
CA GLN A 69 18.75 1.23 1.27
C GLN A 69 17.57 1.92 1.96
N ASN A 70 17.59 2.07 3.28
CA ASN A 70 16.55 2.80 4.02
C ASN A 70 16.61 4.31 3.71
N THR A 71 17.80 4.88 3.66
CA THR A 71 18.00 6.29 3.28
C THR A 71 17.53 6.55 1.86
N LEU A 72 17.92 5.70 0.90
CA LEU A 72 17.49 5.83 -0.49
C LEU A 72 15.96 5.75 -0.62
N GLY A 73 15.33 4.81 0.10
CA GLY A 73 13.87 4.69 0.13
C GLY A 73 13.17 5.94 0.68
N SER A 74 13.76 6.58 1.69
CA SER A 74 13.24 7.82 2.28
C SER A 74 13.33 9.00 1.32
N VAL A 75 14.45 9.12 0.59
CA VAL A 75 14.62 10.15 -0.44
C VAL A 75 13.61 9.98 -1.57
N LEU A 76 13.42 8.75 -2.06
CA LEU A 76 12.41 8.45 -3.08
C LEU A 76 10.99 8.78 -2.59
N ASN A 77 10.66 8.45 -1.34
CA ASN A 77 9.38 8.82 -0.75
C ASN A 77 9.19 10.34 -0.65
N LEU A 78 10.23 11.10 -0.34
CA LEU A 78 10.17 12.57 -0.28
C LEU A 78 9.92 13.17 -1.68
N VAL A 79 10.67 12.72 -2.68
CA VAL A 79 10.49 13.16 -4.07
C VAL A 79 9.08 12.82 -4.55
N TRP A 80 8.62 11.60 -4.31
CA TRP A 80 7.26 11.18 -4.63
C TRP A 80 6.22 12.03 -3.92
N PHE A 81 6.36 12.26 -2.62
CA PHE A 81 5.40 13.04 -1.84
C PHE A 81 5.19 14.42 -2.44
N ILE A 82 6.26 15.13 -2.82
CA ILE A 82 6.20 16.48 -3.38
C ILE A 82 5.52 16.50 -4.76
N LEU A 83 5.85 15.54 -5.63
CA LEU A 83 5.35 15.49 -7.00
C LEU A 83 3.93 14.91 -7.10
N PHE A 84 3.70 13.80 -6.39
CA PHE A 84 2.57 12.89 -6.62
C PHE A 84 1.77 12.51 -5.37
N GLY A 85 2.44 12.31 -4.24
CA GLY A 85 1.86 11.60 -3.10
C GLY A 85 0.67 12.30 -2.45
N TRP A 86 0.75 13.62 -2.22
CA TRP A 86 -0.28 14.33 -1.46
C TRP A 86 -1.63 14.39 -2.20
N TRP A 87 -1.63 14.64 -3.52
CA TRP A 87 -2.88 14.70 -4.29
C TRP A 87 -3.49 13.32 -4.52
N LEU A 88 -2.67 12.27 -4.69
CA LEU A 88 -3.17 10.89 -4.75
C LEU A 88 -3.83 10.46 -3.44
N CYS A 89 -3.24 10.83 -2.31
CA CYS A 89 -3.80 10.57 -0.99
C CYS A 89 -5.17 11.24 -0.83
N LEU A 90 -5.26 12.53 -1.15
CA LEU A 90 -6.52 13.27 -1.11
C LEU A 90 -7.55 12.65 -2.04
N ALA A 91 -7.19 12.29 -3.28
CA ALA A 91 -8.09 11.64 -4.21
C ALA A 91 -8.65 10.32 -3.63
N HIS A 92 -7.80 9.50 -3.00
CA HIS A 92 -8.25 8.28 -2.34
C HIS A 92 -9.18 8.57 -1.16
N ILE A 93 -8.90 9.60 -0.34
CA ILE A 93 -9.78 10.00 0.77
C ILE A 93 -11.14 10.46 0.25
N PHE A 94 -11.17 11.34 -0.75
CA PHE A 94 -12.41 11.86 -1.32
C PHE A 94 -13.27 10.76 -1.94
N VAL A 95 -12.67 9.89 -2.76
CA VAL A 95 -13.39 8.75 -3.35
C VAL A 95 -13.84 7.77 -2.26
N GLY A 96 -13.02 7.55 -1.23
CA GLY A 96 -13.38 6.71 -0.09
C GLY A 96 -14.61 7.22 0.65
N ILE A 97 -14.65 8.52 0.95
CA ILE A 97 -15.80 9.18 1.58
C ILE A 97 -17.03 9.07 0.67
N ALA A 98 -16.89 9.37 -0.62
CA ALA A 98 -18.00 9.28 -1.58
C ALA A 98 -18.59 7.87 -1.66
N GLN A 99 -17.75 6.82 -1.66
CA GLN A 99 -18.18 5.43 -1.66
C GLN A 99 -18.90 5.04 -0.36
N CYS A 100 -18.45 5.56 0.77
CA CYS A 100 -19.08 5.34 2.08
C CYS A 100 -20.46 5.99 2.23
N LEU A 101 -20.87 6.93 1.36
CA LEU A 101 -22.23 7.48 1.36
C LEU A 101 -23.28 6.44 0.97
N SER A 102 -22.87 5.37 0.28
CA SER A 102 -23.74 4.23 -0.03
C SER A 102 -23.41 3.06 0.88
N VAL A 103 -24.43 2.40 1.44
CA VAL A 103 -24.23 1.22 2.32
C VAL A 103 -23.46 0.12 1.60
N ILE A 104 -23.71 -0.06 0.29
CA ILE A 104 -23.07 -1.06 -0.55
C ILE A 104 -21.61 -0.69 -0.88
N GLY A 105 -21.28 0.61 -0.94
CA GLY A 105 -19.94 1.10 -1.24
C GLY A 105 -18.99 1.19 -0.04
N ILE A 106 -19.49 1.03 1.20
CA ILE A 106 -18.66 1.05 2.41
C ILE A 106 -17.41 0.15 2.30
N PRO A 107 -17.50 -1.11 1.83
CA PRO A 107 -16.32 -1.96 1.67
C PRO A 107 -15.29 -1.34 0.72
N THR A 108 -15.72 -0.87 -0.45
CA THR A 108 -14.86 -0.21 -1.43
C THR A 108 -14.25 1.07 -0.85
N GLY A 109 -15.03 1.86 -0.10
CA GLY A 109 -14.53 3.05 0.60
C GLY A 109 -13.42 2.73 1.60
N LEU A 110 -13.56 1.65 2.37
CA LEU A 110 -12.51 1.15 3.26
C LEU A 110 -11.25 0.72 2.49
N ALA A 111 -11.38 0.15 1.29
CA ALA A 111 -10.21 -0.15 0.45
C ALA A 111 -9.47 1.13 0.04
N HIS A 112 -10.19 2.19 -0.35
CA HIS A 112 -9.59 3.50 -0.66
C HIS A 112 -8.86 4.12 0.54
N PHE A 113 -9.41 4.01 1.75
CA PHE A 113 -8.72 4.50 2.95
C PHE A 113 -7.46 3.71 3.28
N LYS A 114 -7.37 2.43 2.92
CA LYS A 114 -6.11 1.67 3.01
C LYS A 114 -5.09 2.10 1.95
N LEU A 115 -5.55 2.54 0.79
CA LEU A 115 -4.69 3.02 -0.30
C LEU A 115 -4.15 4.43 -0.05
N ALA A 116 -4.88 5.28 0.67
CA ALA A 116 -4.47 6.65 0.97
C ALA A 116 -3.06 6.75 1.62
N PRO A 117 -2.75 6.09 2.75
CA PRO A 117 -1.43 6.22 3.37
C PRO A 117 -0.29 5.61 2.54
N ILE A 118 -0.54 4.52 1.81
CA ILE A 118 0.48 3.94 0.92
C ILE A 118 0.72 4.82 -0.30
N SER A 119 -0.28 5.56 -0.80
CA SER A 119 -0.11 6.50 -1.91
C SER A 119 0.75 7.72 -1.53
N LEU A 120 0.82 8.10 -0.24
CA LEU A 120 1.73 9.13 0.26
C LEU A 120 3.19 8.68 0.23
N PHE A 121 3.45 7.48 0.77
CA PHE A 121 4.80 6.93 0.96
C PHE A 121 4.88 5.50 0.43
N PRO A 122 4.92 5.35 -0.91
CA PRO A 122 4.72 4.06 -1.55
C PRO A 122 5.99 3.19 -1.48
N VAL A 123 7.17 3.79 -1.27
CA VAL A 123 8.44 3.07 -1.21
C VAL A 123 8.59 2.36 0.13
N GLY A 124 9.01 1.09 0.08
CA GLY A 124 9.21 0.26 1.25
C GLY A 124 7.95 -0.47 1.74
N GLN A 125 6.81 -0.29 1.08
CA GLN A 125 5.57 -1.00 1.42
C GLN A 125 5.47 -2.33 0.68
N ARG A 126 4.87 -3.34 1.33
CA ARG A 126 4.61 -4.67 0.76
C ARG A 126 3.21 -5.13 1.12
N VAL A 127 2.48 -5.60 0.11
CA VAL A 127 1.20 -6.26 0.28
C VAL A 127 1.44 -7.73 0.56
N VAL A 128 1.08 -8.16 1.76
CA VAL A 128 1.16 -9.54 2.22
C VAL A 128 -0.21 -9.99 2.73
N SER A 129 -0.39 -11.29 2.94
CA SER A 129 -1.61 -11.78 3.58
C SER A 129 -1.72 -11.23 5.01
N LYS A 130 -2.95 -11.10 5.53
CA LYS A 130 -3.17 -10.67 6.91
C LYS A 130 -2.45 -11.54 7.94
N GLU A 131 -2.38 -12.85 7.67
CA GLU A 131 -1.68 -13.81 8.52
C GLU A 131 -0.18 -13.51 8.58
N THR A 132 0.47 -13.36 7.42
CA THR A 132 1.89 -12.99 7.36
C THR A 132 2.15 -11.62 7.97
N ALA A 133 1.24 -10.66 7.77
CA ALA A 133 1.35 -9.34 8.40
C ALA A 133 1.29 -9.42 9.92
N GLN A 134 0.41 -10.25 10.46
CA GLN A 134 0.27 -10.45 11.90
C GLN A 134 1.51 -11.11 12.49
N LEU A 135 2.03 -12.16 11.85
CA LEU A 135 3.28 -12.80 12.26
C LEU A 135 4.45 -11.81 12.24
N ALA A 136 4.61 -11.03 11.17
CA ALA A 136 5.67 -10.03 11.08
C ALA A 136 5.60 -8.97 12.21
N ARG A 137 4.39 -8.55 12.59
CA ARG A 137 4.16 -7.62 13.71
C ARG A 137 4.49 -8.28 15.06
N GLN A 138 4.12 -9.55 15.25
CA GLN A 138 4.41 -10.31 16.47
C GLN A 138 5.92 -10.50 16.66
N TYR A 139 6.64 -10.95 15.63
CA TYR A 139 8.10 -11.08 15.67
C TYR A 139 8.81 -9.74 15.97
N ALA A 140 8.32 -8.64 15.41
CA ALA A 140 8.86 -7.31 15.69
C ALA A 140 8.65 -6.89 17.15
N ALA A 141 7.45 -7.15 17.69
CA ALA A 141 7.12 -6.85 19.09
C ALA A 141 7.93 -7.71 20.07
N GLU A 142 8.12 -9.00 19.76
CA GLU A 142 8.95 -9.91 20.55
C GLU A 142 10.41 -9.42 20.59
N LYS A 143 10.99 -9.09 19.44
CA LYS A 143 12.35 -8.55 19.36
C LYS A 143 12.49 -7.25 20.17
N GLU A 144 11.51 -6.35 20.09
CA GLU A 144 11.52 -5.12 20.88
C GLU A 144 11.46 -5.41 22.39
N PHE A 145 10.63 -6.36 22.80
CA PHE A 145 10.53 -6.79 24.19
C PHE A 145 11.85 -7.37 24.71
N GLU A 146 12.51 -8.25 23.93
CA GLU A 146 13.81 -8.80 24.31
C GLU A 146 14.90 -7.73 24.42
N LEU A 147 14.91 -6.76 23.52
CA LEU A 147 15.84 -5.63 23.59
C LEU A 147 15.63 -4.80 24.86
N LYS A 148 14.38 -4.54 25.25
CA LYS A 148 14.06 -3.80 26.49
C LYS A 148 14.33 -4.63 27.75
N ARG A 149 14.16 -5.95 27.70
CA ARG A 149 14.49 -6.86 28.81
C ARG A 149 15.99 -6.91 29.08
N ASN A 150 16.80 -6.83 28.03
CA ASN A 150 18.25 -6.99 28.10
C ASN A 150 19.01 -5.64 28.23
N ALA A 151 18.31 -4.51 28.22
CA ALA A 151 18.85 -3.15 28.41
C ALA A 151 18.72 -2.71 29.87
#